data_AF-J3DJW1-F1
#
_entry.id   AF-J3DJW1-F1
#
_cell.length_a   1.000
_cell.length_b   1.000
_cell.length_c   1.000
_cell.angle_alpha   90.00
_cell.angle_beta   90.00
_cell.angle_gamma   90.00
#
_symmetry.space_group_name_H-M   'P 1'
#
loop_
_entity.id
_entity.type
_entity.pdbx_description
1 polymer ?
#
loop_
_entity_poly.entity_id
_entity_poly.type
_entity_poly.pdbx_seq_one_letter_code
_entity_poly.pdbx_strand_id
1 'polypeptide(L)'
;MKIFTRIAALFIVACATACSEPPDDTHLQEQVISGFYQQHLKTHTPGIPNADELKQLQPFLSQALFALLSKASETEVKYHAAAEQPVPPLVDGDLFTSLFEGATSFKVDSCESEDNRASCQVKFRHAGANGGGDENWKDKLLLIKENNQWRIDDIEFLGSGQSSQREYLTDTLGSIVQDYN
;
A
#
# COMPACT_ATOMS: atom_id res chain seq x y z
N MET A 1 -34.85 38.94 -65.89
CA MET A 1 -34.18 37.65 -66.16
C MET A 1 -32.96 37.57 -65.24
N LYS A 2 -33.03 36.65 -64.26
CA LYS A 2 -32.03 36.04 -63.33
C LYS A 2 -30.56 36.53 -63.44
N ILE A 3 -29.75 36.65 -62.36
CA ILE A 3 -29.15 35.51 -61.63
C ILE A 3 -28.45 35.98 -60.32
N PHE A 4 -28.92 35.41 -59.22
CA PHE A 4 -28.25 34.85 -58.03
C PHE A 4 -27.04 35.50 -57.34
N THR A 5 -27.35 36.02 -56.15
CA THR A 5 -26.53 36.12 -54.94
C THR A 5 -25.92 34.77 -54.52
N ARG A 6 -24.62 34.73 -54.19
CA ARG A 6 -24.01 33.64 -53.40
C ARG A 6 -23.08 34.21 -52.34
N ILE A 7 -23.58 34.27 -51.11
CA ILE A 7 -22.78 34.48 -49.90
C ILE A 7 -22.27 33.10 -49.49
N ALA A 8 -20.97 32.87 -49.59
CA ALA A 8 -20.32 31.68 -49.06
C ALA A 8 -19.89 31.98 -47.62
N ALA A 9 -20.60 31.43 -46.65
CA ALA A 9 -20.20 31.45 -45.25
C ALA A 9 -19.19 30.32 -45.01
N LEU A 10 -17.94 30.69 -44.76
CA LEU A 10 -16.86 29.77 -44.40
C LEU A 10 -16.93 29.53 -42.88
N PHE A 11 -17.53 28.41 -42.47
CA PHE A 11 -17.49 27.97 -41.08
C PHE A 11 -16.13 27.33 -40.78
N ILE A 12 -15.29 28.04 -40.03
CA ILE A 12 -14.06 27.50 -39.44
C ILE A 12 -14.48 26.66 -38.22
N VAL A 13 -14.38 25.34 -38.34
CA VAL A 13 -14.56 24.41 -37.21
C VAL A 13 -13.25 24.41 -36.41
N ALA A 14 -13.26 25.06 -35.25
CA ALA A 14 -12.18 24.95 -34.26
C ALA A 14 -12.36 23.63 -33.50
N CYS A 15 -11.55 22.62 -33.81
CA CYS A 15 -11.42 21.43 -32.96
C CYS A 15 -10.69 21.84 -31.68
N ALA A 16 -11.43 22.15 -30.62
CA ALA A 16 -10.90 22.17 -29.28
C ALA A 16 -10.58 20.74 -28.86
N THR A 17 -9.32 20.33 -28.93
CA THR A 17 -8.83 19.16 -28.22
C THR A 17 -8.95 19.46 -26.73
N ALA A 18 -10.06 19.06 -26.13
CA ALA A 18 -10.15 18.95 -24.68
C ALA A 18 -9.14 17.87 -24.27
N CYS A 19 -7.99 18.29 -23.74
CA CYS A 19 -7.15 17.40 -22.96
C CYS A 19 -8.01 17.01 -21.74
N SER A 20 -8.65 15.85 -21.80
CA SER A 20 -9.28 15.24 -20.64
C SER A 20 -8.17 15.00 -19.63
N GLU A 21 -8.14 15.78 -18.55
CA GLU A 21 -7.30 15.48 -17.41
C GLU A 21 -7.65 14.05 -16.94
N PRO A 22 -6.67 13.17 -16.71
CA PRO A 22 -6.96 11.82 -16.24
C PRO A 22 -7.86 11.89 -15.00
N PRO A 23 -8.80 10.94 -14.82
CA PRO A 23 -9.62 10.88 -13.62
C PRO A 23 -8.74 10.90 -12.37
N ASP A 24 -9.03 11.81 -11.45
CA ASP A 24 -8.38 11.85 -10.15
C ASP A 24 -8.89 10.67 -9.29
N ASP A 25 -8.08 9.62 -9.27
CA ASP A 25 -8.36 8.39 -8.53
C ASP A 25 -7.94 8.48 -7.04
N THR A 26 -7.49 9.64 -6.55
CA THR A 26 -6.97 9.83 -5.18
C THR A 26 -7.91 9.28 -4.11
N HIS A 27 -9.23 9.52 -4.24
CA HIS A 27 -10.19 9.00 -3.28
C HIS A 27 -10.24 7.46 -3.22
N LEU A 28 -10.07 6.78 -4.36
CA LEU A 28 -10.04 5.31 -4.43
C LEU A 28 -8.74 4.75 -3.84
N GLN A 29 -7.63 5.46 -4.00
CA GLN A 29 -6.33 5.13 -3.40
C GLN A 29 -6.39 5.29 -1.87
N GLU A 30 -6.93 6.41 -1.39
CA GLU A 30 -7.19 6.61 0.03
C GLU A 30 -8.10 5.52 0.61
N GLN A 31 -9.13 5.11 -0.14
CA GLN A 31 -10.07 4.08 0.30
C GLN A 31 -9.39 2.72 0.50
N VAL A 32 -8.53 2.27 -0.44
CA VAL A 32 -7.83 0.99 -0.31
C VAL A 32 -6.82 1.01 0.85
N ILE A 33 -6.08 2.11 1.00
CA ILE A 33 -5.12 2.30 2.11
C ILE A 33 -5.84 2.33 3.46
N SER A 34 -6.96 3.07 3.52
CA SER A 34 -7.73 3.19 4.75
C SER A 34 -8.35 1.86 5.15
N GLY A 35 -8.90 1.10 4.20
CA GLY A 35 -9.44 -0.23 4.46
C GLY A 35 -8.37 -1.20 4.97
N PHE A 36 -7.18 -1.17 4.36
CA PHE A 36 -6.04 -1.97 4.80
C PHE A 36 -5.63 -1.66 6.24
N TYR A 37 -5.33 -0.39 6.56
CA TYR A 37 -4.87 -0.06 7.92
C TYR A 37 -5.98 -0.14 8.96
N GLN A 38 -7.25 0.10 8.62
CA GLN A 38 -8.36 -0.18 9.54
C GLN A 38 -8.42 -1.67 9.91
N GLN A 39 -8.19 -2.55 8.95
CA GLN A 39 -8.15 -3.99 9.19
C GLN A 39 -6.92 -4.38 10.01
N HIS A 40 -5.73 -3.88 9.65
CA HIS A 40 -4.48 -4.14 10.37
C HIS A 40 -4.53 -3.67 11.83
N LEU A 41 -4.98 -2.43 12.07
CA LEU A 41 -5.05 -1.86 13.42
C LEU A 41 -6.11 -2.52 14.32
N LYS A 42 -7.09 -3.20 13.73
CA LYS A 42 -8.09 -3.95 14.50
C LYS A 42 -7.52 -5.23 15.08
N THR A 43 -6.62 -5.90 14.38
CA THR A 43 -5.99 -7.16 14.82
C THR A 43 -4.71 -6.91 15.60
N HIS A 44 -3.91 -5.94 15.14
CA HIS A 44 -2.65 -5.50 15.75
C HIS A 44 -1.70 -6.65 16.11
N THR A 45 -1.61 -7.64 15.21
CA THR A 45 -0.77 -8.82 15.38
C THR A 45 0.65 -8.50 14.88
N PRO A 46 1.69 -8.66 15.70
CA PRO A 46 3.08 -8.51 15.24
C PRO A 46 3.49 -9.68 14.34
N GLY A 47 4.49 -9.44 13.50
CA GLY A 47 5.09 -10.44 12.62
C GLY A 47 4.32 -10.69 11.32
N ILE A 48 4.60 -11.84 10.71
CA ILE A 48 4.00 -12.24 9.44
C ILE A 48 2.54 -12.67 9.68
N PRO A 49 1.55 -12.11 8.97
CA PRO A 49 0.15 -12.49 9.15
C PRO A 49 -0.07 -13.97 8.83
N ASN A 50 -0.89 -14.62 9.66
CA ASN A 50 -1.31 -15.99 9.40
C ASN A 50 -2.33 -16.08 8.25
N ALA A 51 -2.67 -17.29 7.83
CA ALA A 51 -3.57 -17.52 6.69
C ALA A 51 -4.96 -16.87 6.84
N ASP A 52 -5.49 -16.77 8.05
CA ASP A 52 -6.82 -16.16 8.28
C ASP A 52 -6.76 -14.63 8.28
N GLU A 53 -5.66 -14.06 8.79
CA GLU A 53 -5.38 -12.62 8.69
C GLU A 53 -5.14 -12.21 7.23
N LEU A 54 -4.38 -13.00 6.46
CA LEU A 54 -4.14 -12.74 5.05
C LEU A 54 -5.43 -12.74 4.22
N LYS A 55 -6.39 -13.63 4.50
CA LYS A 55 -7.71 -13.60 3.84
C LYS A 55 -8.45 -12.28 4.09
N GLN A 56 -8.30 -11.69 5.27
CA GLN A 56 -8.93 -10.41 5.62
C GLN A 56 -8.24 -9.23 4.91
N LEU A 57 -6.93 -9.33 4.67
CA LEU A 57 -6.14 -8.31 3.97
C LEU A 57 -6.21 -8.42 2.44
N GLN A 58 -6.51 -9.61 1.90
CA GLN A 58 -6.55 -9.90 0.46
C GLN A 58 -7.26 -8.84 -0.40
N PRO A 59 -8.42 -8.26 -0.01
CA PRO A 59 -9.10 -7.27 -0.84
C PRO A 59 -8.30 -6.00 -1.12
N PHE A 60 -7.28 -5.70 -0.31
CA PHE A 60 -6.49 -4.47 -0.40
C PHE A 60 -5.14 -4.66 -1.10
N LEU A 61 -4.69 -5.91 -1.27
CA LEU A 61 -3.34 -6.24 -1.70
C LEU A 61 -3.32 -6.59 -3.19
N SER A 62 -2.21 -6.27 -3.86
CA SER A 62 -1.99 -6.70 -5.24
C SER A 62 -1.87 -8.22 -5.27
N GLN A 63 -2.12 -8.82 -6.42
CA GLN A 63 -1.98 -10.26 -6.57
C GLN A 63 -0.54 -10.72 -6.26
N ALA A 64 0.45 -9.89 -6.59
CA ALA A 64 1.87 -10.15 -6.33
C ALA A 64 2.20 -10.08 -4.83
N LEU A 65 1.82 -8.99 -4.15
CA LEU A 65 2.09 -8.83 -2.72
C LEU A 65 1.38 -9.88 -1.88
N PHE A 66 0.12 -10.21 -2.21
CA PHE A 66 -0.62 -11.27 -1.54
C PHE A 66 0.06 -12.64 -1.67
N ALA A 67 0.56 -12.97 -2.87
CA ALA A 67 1.28 -14.22 -3.09
C ALA A 67 2.59 -14.29 -2.30
N LEU A 68 3.33 -13.19 -2.23
CA LEU A 68 4.58 -13.11 -1.47
C LEU A 68 4.34 -13.25 0.04
N LEU A 69 3.35 -12.53 0.58
CA LEU A 69 2.91 -12.67 1.98
C LEU A 69 2.45 -14.09 2.30
N SER A 70 1.69 -14.72 1.40
CA SER A 70 1.25 -16.12 1.58
C SER A 70 2.44 -17.06 1.68
N LYS A 71 3.44 -16.89 0.80
CA LYS A 71 4.66 -17.69 0.84
C LYS A 71 5.49 -17.45 2.10
N ALA A 72 5.59 -16.20 2.57
CA ALA A 72 6.25 -15.87 3.82
C ALA A 72 5.53 -16.50 5.03
N SER A 73 4.19 -16.48 5.04
CA SER A 73 3.36 -17.13 6.06
C SER A 73 3.58 -18.65 6.10
N GLU A 74 3.63 -19.30 4.95
CA GLU A 74 3.97 -20.73 4.86
C GLU A 74 5.41 -21.02 5.33
N THR A 75 6.34 -20.10 5.06
CA THR A 75 7.74 -20.20 5.47
C THR A 75 7.86 -20.12 6.99
N GLU A 76 7.18 -19.17 7.62
CA GLU A 76 7.06 -19.05 9.09
C GLU A 76 6.57 -20.37 9.71
N VAL A 77 5.48 -20.94 9.17
CA VAL A 77 4.93 -22.22 9.66
C VAL A 77 5.94 -23.35 9.57
N LYS A 78 6.65 -23.47 8.44
CA LYS A 78 7.68 -24.51 8.25
C LYS A 78 8.85 -24.32 9.21
N TYR A 79 9.30 -23.08 9.37
CA TYR A 79 10.41 -22.72 10.24
C TYR A 79 10.12 -23.11 11.69
N HIS A 80 8.93 -22.80 12.21
CA HIS A 80 8.52 -23.24 13.56
C HIS A 80 8.35 -24.76 13.65
N ALA A 81 7.78 -25.40 12.63
CA ALA A 81 7.58 -26.86 12.63
C ALA A 81 8.89 -27.65 12.60
N ALA A 82 9.96 -27.08 12.02
CA ALA A 82 11.28 -27.71 11.95
C ALA A 82 12.10 -27.53 13.24
N ALA A 83 11.67 -26.66 14.16
CA ALA A 83 12.44 -26.34 15.35
C ALA A 83 12.27 -27.39 16.46
N GLU A 84 13.39 -27.88 17.01
CA GLU A 84 13.39 -28.82 18.15
C GLU A 84 13.05 -28.14 19.49
N GLN A 85 13.15 -26.82 19.54
CA GLN A 85 12.86 -25.95 20.69
C GLN A 85 12.09 -24.72 20.19
N PRO A 86 11.36 -24.00 21.07
CA PRO A 86 10.71 -22.75 20.68
C PRO A 86 11.72 -21.76 20.09
N VAL A 87 11.40 -21.21 18.92
CA VAL A 87 12.19 -20.20 18.21
C VAL A 87 11.41 -18.89 18.09
N PRO A 88 12.08 -17.73 18.02
CA PRO A 88 11.41 -16.45 17.76
C PRO A 88 10.81 -16.43 16.35
N PRO A 89 9.80 -15.59 16.06
CA PRO A 89 9.26 -15.44 14.71
C PRO A 89 10.31 -14.93 13.71
N LEU A 90 10.12 -15.17 12.42
CA LEU A 90 11.06 -14.71 11.37
C LEU A 90 11.04 -13.18 11.21
N VAL A 91 9.92 -12.55 11.58
CA VAL A 91 9.79 -11.09 11.73
C VAL A 91 9.30 -10.80 13.14
N ASP A 92 10.02 -9.93 13.83
CA ASP A 92 9.61 -9.38 15.11
C ASP A 92 9.11 -7.93 14.93
N GLY A 93 8.07 -7.57 15.67
CA GLY A 93 7.40 -6.26 15.57
C GLY A 93 6.38 -6.13 14.44
N ASP A 94 5.86 -4.92 14.24
CA ASP A 94 4.87 -4.59 13.22
C ASP A 94 5.47 -4.70 11.80
N LEU A 95 4.81 -5.46 10.93
CA LEU A 95 5.27 -5.70 9.56
C LEU A 95 4.89 -4.56 8.59
N PHE A 96 3.86 -3.77 8.88
CA PHE A 96 3.26 -2.87 7.89
C PHE A 96 3.51 -1.38 8.15
N THR A 97 4.32 -1.08 9.15
CA THR A 97 4.77 0.27 9.50
C THR A 97 6.23 0.24 9.95
N SER A 98 6.94 1.36 9.82
CA SER A 98 8.37 1.42 10.15
C SER A 98 8.70 1.54 11.65
N LEU A 99 7.69 1.61 12.53
CA LEU A 99 7.89 1.55 13.98
C LEU A 99 7.66 0.12 14.47
N PHE A 100 8.59 -0.41 15.27
CA PHE A 100 8.54 -1.77 15.79
C PHE A 100 7.25 -2.09 16.54
N GLU A 101 6.77 -1.17 17.37
CA GLU A 101 5.54 -1.30 18.16
C GLU A 101 4.26 -1.12 17.32
N GLY A 102 4.39 -0.70 16.06
CA GLY A 102 3.26 -0.42 15.18
C GLY A 102 2.56 0.91 15.45
N ALA A 103 1.63 1.27 14.57
CA ALA A 103 0.84 2.48 14.69
C ALA A 103 -0.41 2.28 15.56
N THR A 104 -0.78 3.29 16.34
CA THR A 104 -2.09 3.34 17.03
C THR A 104 -3.16 4.07 16.21
N SER A 105 -2.72 4.92 15.27
CA SER A 105 -3.59 5.62 14.32
C SER A 105 -2.82 6.01 13.07
N PHE A 106 -3.55 6.31 12.00
CA PHE A 106 -2.99 6.71 10.72
C PHE A 106 -3.85 7.79 10.05
N LYS A 107 -3.25 8.48 9.08
CA LYS A 107 -3.94 9.40 8.16
C LYS A 107 -3.21 9.40 6.81
N VAL A 108 -3.93 9.19 5.72
CA VAL A 108 -3.38 9.41 4.37
C VAL A 108 -3.14 10.91 4.19
N ASP A 109 -1.91 11.27 3.80
CA ASP A 109 -1.45 12.67 3.73
C ASP A 109 -1.53 13.23 2.30
N SER A 110 -0.98 12.50 1.34
CA SER A 110 -0.98 12.87 -0.08
C SER A 110 -0.82 11.62 -0.95
N CYS A 111 -1.35 11.67 -2.17
CA CYS A 111 -1.12 10.67 -3.20
C CYS A 111 -0.66 11.35 -4.49
N GLU A 112 0.28 10.71 -5.18
CA GLU A 112 0.76 11.08 -6.50
C GLU A 112 0.50 9.90 -7.44
N SER A 113 -0.15 10.16 -8.58
CA SER A 113 -0.61 9.12 -9.51
C SER A 113 0.02 9.29 -10.89
N GLU A 114 0.43 8.17 -11.47
CA GLU A 114 0.91 8.09 -12.85
C GLU A 114 0.36 6.80 -13.49
N ASP A 115 -0.51 6.95 -14.49
CA ASP A 115 -1.19 5.86 -15.19
C ASP A 115 -1.88 4.85 -14.24
N ASN A 116 -1.30 3.64 -14.13
CA ASN A 116 -1.79 2.54 -13.30
C ASN A 116 -0.97 2.38 -12.01
N ARG A 117 -0.23 3.41 -11.61
CA ARG A 117 0.57 3.43 -10.38
C ARG A 117 0.23 4.67 -9.56
N ALA A 118 0.35 4.53 -8.25
CA ALA A 118 0.29 5.66 -7.35
C ALA A 118 1.25 5.45 -6.18
N SER A 119 1.71 6.54 -5.60
CA SER A 119 2.44 6.53 -4.34
C SER A 119 1.76 7.46 -3.35
N CYS A 120 1.47 6.96 -2.15
CA CYS A 120 0.75 7.71 -1.14
C CYS A 120 1.55 7.78 0.15
N GLN A 121 1.80 9.00 0.65
CA GLN A 121 2.36 9.18 1.99
C GLN A 121 1.27 8.97 3.03
N VAL A 122 1.56 8.17 4.06
CA VAL A 122 0.69 7.97 5.21
C VAL A 122 1.41 8.42 6.45
N LYS A 123 0.76 9.28 7.22
CA LYS A 123 1.20 9.71 8.55
C LYS A 123 0.70 8.68 9.56
N PHE A 124 1.61 8.17 10.37
CA PHE A 124 1.31 7.28 11.47
C PHE A 124 1.57 7.97 12.80
N ARG A 125 0.87 7.49 13.82
CA ARG A 125 1.11 7.88 15.20
C ARG A 125 1.06 6.67 16.12
N HIS A 126 2.03 6.56 17.01
CA HIS A 126 2.00 5.67 18.16
C HIS A 126 1.76 6.49 19.43
N ALA A 127 0.69 6.18 20.16
CA ALA A 127 0.39 6.85 21.41
C ALA A 127 1.33 6.34 22.51
N GLY A 128 2.08 7.26 23.12
CA GLY A 128 3.00 6.90 24.21
C GLY A 128 2.26 6.34 25.42
N ALA A 129 2.80 5.27 26.01
CA ALA A 129 2.30 4.71 27.26
C ALA A 129 2.95 5.38 28.49
N ASN A 130 2.24 5.42 29.61
CA ASN A 130 2.79 5.78 30.94
C ASN A 130 3.57 7.11 31.01
N GLY A 131 3.12 8.14 30.28
CA GLY A 131 3.78 9.45 30.26
C GLY A 131 4.91 9.59 29.25
N GLY A 132 5.13 8.58 28.40
CA GLY A 132 5.93 8.71 27.18
C GLY A 132 5.26 9.62 26.15
N GLY A 133 6.07 10.28 25.31
CA GLY A 133 5.57 11.11 24.21
C GLY A 133 5.01 10.27 23.06
N ASP A 134 4.15 10.88 22.25
CA ASP A 134 3.69 10.25 21.01
C ASP A 134 4.82 10.21 19.98
N GLU A 135 4.92 9.11 19.24
CA GLU A 135 5.76 9.03 18.05
C GLU A 135 4.93 9.28 16.81
N ASN A 136 5.48 10.07 15.88
CA ASN A 136 4.82 10.38 14.62
C ASN A 136 5.83 10.21 13.50
N TRP A 137 5.46 9.47 12.47
CA TRP A 137 6.32 9.22 11.31
C TRP A 137 5.49 9.13 10.03
N LYS A 138 6.18 8.93 8.92
CA LYS A 138 5.53 8.64 7.64
C LYS A 138 6.13 7.38 7.04
N ASP A 139 5.30 6.61 6.36
CA ASP A 139 5.74 5.64 5.36
C ASP A 139 5.04 5.95 4.04
N LYS A 140 5.49 5.33 2.95
CA LYS A 140 4.93 5.54 1.62
C LYS A 140 4.41 4.22 1.07
N LEU A 141 3.12 4.17 0.76
CA LEU A 141 2.51 3.01 0.11
C LEU A 141 2.61 3.14 -1.39
N LEU A 142 3.04 2.08 -2.04
CA LEU A 142 3.09 1.95 -3.48
C LEU A 142 1.87 1.15 -3.92
N LEU A 143 1.10 1.72 -4.85
CA LEU A 143 -0.14 1.15 -5.33
C LEU A 143 -0.04 0.84 -6.82
N ILE A 144 -0.73 -0.22 -7.23
CA ILE A 144 -0.96 -0.59 -8.62
C ILE A 144 -2.45 -0.75 -8.91
N LYS A 145 -2.86 -0.42 -10.13
CA LYS A 145 -4.22 -0.62 -10.62
C LYS A 145 -4.33 -1.96 -11.36
N GLU A 146 -4.92 -2.95 -10.71
CA GLU A 146 -5.18 -4.29 -11.27
C GLU A 146 -6.68 -4.48 -11.50
N ASN A 147 -7.08 -4.92 -12.70
CA ASN A 147 -8.50 -5.12 -13.05
C ASN A 147 -9.38 -3.89 -12.75
N ASN A 148 -8.84 -2.69 -13.03
CA ASN A 148 -9.48 -1.41 -12.77
C ASN A 148 -9.74 -1.11 -11.27
N GLN A 149 -9.01 -1.74 -10.36
CA GLN A 149 -9.08 -1.48 -8.93
C GLN A 149 -7.69 -1.23 -8.35
N TRP A 150 -7.56 -0.24 -7.48
CA TRP A 150 -6.33 0.04 -6.77
C TRP A 150 -6.03 -1.02 -5.71
N ARG A 151 -4.76 -1.37 -5.61
CA ARG A 151 -4.21 -2.36 -4.68
C ARG A 151 -2.86 -1.89 -4.16
N ILE A 152 -2.57 -2.20 -2.91
CA ILE A 152 -1.24 -2.00 -2.30
C ILE A 152 -0.32 -3.05 -2.87
N ASP A 153 0.76 -2.60 -3.50
CA ASP A 153 1.78 -3.44 -4.13
C ASP A 153 3.05 -3.54 -3.27
N ASP A 154 3.37 -2.47 -2.53
CA ASP A 154 4.50 -2.45 -1.61
C ASP A 154 4.37 -1.32 -0.57
N ILE A 155 5.26 -1.33 0.41
CA ILE A 155 5.44 -0.26 1.40
C ILE A 155 6.92 0.11 1.41
N GLU A 156 7.22 1.39 1.20
CA GLU A 156 8.53 1.98 1.43
C GLU A 156 8.57 2.58 2.83
N PHE A 157 9.45 2.05 3.67
CA PHE A 157 9.63 2.47 5.05
C PHE A 157 10.56 3.69 5.10
N LEU A 158 9.97 4.87 5.32
CA LEU A 158 10.74 6.11 5.43
C LEU A 158 11.27 6.33 6.85
N GLY A 159 10.69 5.61 7.83
CA GLY A 159 11.24 5.44 9.16
C GLY A 159 10.75 6.44 10.20
N SER A 160 10.84 6.01 11.46
CA SER A 160 11.02 6.84 12.66
C SER A 160 12.49 6.88 13.14
N GLY A 161 13.39 6.12 12.47
CA GLY A 161 14.76 5.86 12.90
C GLY A 161 14.97 4.50 13.60
N GLN A 162 13.91 3.72 13.79
CA GLN A 162 13.90 2.47 14.59
C GLN A 162 13.43 1.22 13.84
N SER A 163 13.28 1.27 12.51
CA SER A 163 12.77 0.14 11.73
C SER A 163 13.77 -1.02 11.71
N SER A 164 13.31 -2.23 12.03
CA SER A 164 14.04 -3.49 11.80
C SER A 164 13.90 -4.00 10.36
N GLN A 165 13.03 -3.37 9.56
CA GLN A 165 12.73 -3.78 8.19
C GLN A 165 13.72 -3.19 7.19
N ARG A 166 13.82 -3.82 6.01
CA ARG A 166 14.51 -3.24 4.85
C ARG A 166 13.74 -2.01 4.35
N GLU A 167 14.27 -1.33 3.32
CA GLU A 167 13.63 -0.15 2.73
C GLU A 167 12.21 -0.46 2.20
N TYR A 168 12.02 -1.65 1.63
CA TYR A 168 10.73 -2.11 1.10
C TYR A 168 10.21 -3.36 1.84
N LEU A 169 8.88 -3.46 1.98
CA LEU A 169 8.22 -4.65 2.53
C LEU A 169 8.52 -5.89 1.69
N THR A 170 8.45 -5.78 0.36
CA THR A 170 8.73 -6.91 -0.54
C THR A 170 10.17 -7.42 -0.41
N ASP A 171 11.15 -6.55 -0.13
CA ASP A 171 12.54 -6.95 0.13
C ASP A 171 12.66 -7.78 1.42
N THR A 172 11.98 -7.34 2.49
CA THR A 172 11.94 -8.07 3.76
C THR A 172 11.34 -9.46 3.55
N LEU A 173 10.15 -9.55 2.95
CA LEU A 173 9.46 -10.82 2.68
C LEU A 173 10.25 -11.72 1.72
N GLY A 174 10.84 -11.13 0.67
CA GLY A 174 11.66 -11.85 -0.30
C GLY A 174 12.88 -12.50 0.33
N SER A 175 13.56 -11.79 1.24
CA SER A 175 14.72 -12.34 1.97
C SER A 175 14.32 -13.51 2.87
N ILE A 176 13.24 -13.40 3.63
CA ILE A 176 12.72 -14.48 4.48
C ILE A 176 12.39 -15.72 3.65
N VAL A 177 11.66 -15.51 2.56
CA VAL A 177 11.29 -16.59 1.65
C VAL A 177 12.51 -17.22 0.99
N GLN A 178 13.60 -16.49 0.76
CA GLN A 178 14.82 -17.04 0.18
C GLN A 178 15.65 -17.82 1.20
N ASP A 179 15.79 -17.28 2.41
CA ASP A 179 16.69 -17.80 3.44
C ASP A 179 16.17 -19.08 4.10
N TYR A 180 14.86 -19.31 4.05
CA TYR A 180 14.17 -20.40 4.77
C TYR A 180 13.37 -21.35 3.86
N ASN A 181 13.56 -21.32 2.54
CA ASN A 181 12.95 -22.26 1.59
C ASN A 181 13.77 -23.53 1.37
#